data_AF-A0A972K8U3-F1
#
_entry.id   AF-A0A972K8U3-F1
#
_cell.length_a   1.000
_cell.length_b   1.000
_cell.length_c   1.000
_cell.angle_alpha   90.00
_cell.angle_beta   90.00
_cell.angle_gamma   90.00
#
_symmetry.space_group_name_H-M   'P 1'
#
loop_
_entity.id
_entity.type
_entity.pdbx_description
1 polymer ?
#
loop_
_entity_poly.entity_id
_entity_poly.type
_entity_poly.pdbx_seq_one_letter_code
_entity_poly.pdbx_strand_id
1 'polypeptide(L)' 'MGVYRYEELKKAARQARAEIARGRGIAVEKGIRKKPRSPEKRELLFQRAVERLRRYPPLKTEQGIVLPYFTEHLRRI' A
#
# COMPACT_ATOMS: atom_id res chain seq x y z
N MET A 1 14.40 14.17 4.23
CA MET A 1 13.14 13.44 3.93
C MET A 1 13.49 12.26 3.02
N GLY A 2 13.10 11.03 3.39
CA GLY A 2 13.42 9.82 2.63
C GLY A 2 12.26 9.36 1.76
N VAL A 3 12.55 8.65 0.67
CA VAL A 3 11.55 7.96 -0.17
C VAL A 3 11.45 6.50 0.29
N TYR A 4 10.24 5.98 0.43
CA TYR A 4 10.05 4.56 0.76
C TYR A 4 10.35 3.66 -0.45
N ARG A 5 11.03 2.53 -0.18
CA ARG A 5 11.19 1.44 -1.15
C ARG A 5 9.92 0.57 -1.17
N TYR A 6 9.72 -0.14 -2.28
CA TYR A 6 8.57 -1.05 -2.46
C TYR A 6 8.44 -2.08 -1.32
N GLU A 7 9.56 -2.71 -0.92
CA GLU A 7 9.53 -3.71 0.16
C GLU A 7 9.17 -3.12 1.52
N GLU A 8 9.53 -1.86 1.79
CA GLU A 8 9.14 -1.17 3.02
C GLU A 8 7.64 -0.89 3.04
N LEU A 9 7.07 -0.41 1.92
CA LEU A 9 5.63 -0.19 1.78
C LEU A 9 4.83 -1.47 1.90
N LYS A 10 5.33 -2.56 1.31
CA LYS A 10 4.73 -3.89 1.39
C LYS A 10 4.69 -4.40 2.83
N LYS A 11 5.75 -4.18 3.61
CA LYS A 11 5.79 -4.51 5.04
C LYS A 11 4.78 -3.68 5.84
N ALA A 12 4.77 -2.36 5.64
CA ALA A 12 3.83 -1.45 6.31
C ALA A 12 2.36 -1.81 6.01
N ALA A 13 2.05 -2.10 4.74
CA ALA A 13 0.70 -2.52 4.33
C ALA A 13 0.28 -3.85 4.97
N ARG A 14 1.20 -4.80 5.15
CA ARG A 14 0.93 -6.07 5.84
C ARG A 14 0.61 -5.84 7.32
N GLN A 15 1.38 -4.99 7.99
CA GLN A 15 1.18 -4.65 9.40
C GLN A 15 -0.16 -3.93 9.60
N ALA A 16 -0.45 -2.89 8.81
CA ALA A 16 -1.71 -2.15 8.89
C ALA A 16 -2.93 -3.06 8.69
N ARG A 17 -2.88 -4.00 7.72
CA ARG A 17 -3.96 -4.99 7.54
C ARG A 17 -4.14 -5.89 8.76
N ALA A 18 -3.05 -6.34 9.37
CA ALA A 18 -3.11 -7.16 10.58
C ALA A 18 -3.64 -6.39 11.79
N GLU A 19 -3.34 -5.10 11.91
CA GLU A 19 -3.90 -4.22 12.94
C GLU A 19 -5.39 -3.97 12.74
N ILE A 20 -5.82 -3.68 11.50
CA ILE A 20 -7.24 -3.52 11.17
C ILE A 20 -8.03 -4.80 11.49
N ALA A 21 -7.48 -5.96 11.13
CA ALA A 21 -8.09 -7.26 11.43
C ALA A 21 -8.22 -7.52 12.94
N ARG A 22 -7.22 -7.10 13.74
CA ARG A 22 -7.23 -7.24 15.20
C ARG A 22 -8.16 -6.26 15.91
N GLY A 23 -8.21 -5.00 15.47
CA GLY A 23 -8.82 -3.91 16.23
C GLY A 23 -10.29 -3.62 15.94
N ARG A 24 -10.83 -3.98 14.76
CA ARG A 24 -12.22 -3.62 14.40
C ARG A 24 -13.18 -4.80 14.31
N GLY A 25 -12.73 -6.04 14.49
CA GLY A 25 -13.57 -7.22 14.24
C GLY A 25 -14.15 -7.28 12.82
N ILE A 26 -13.71 -6.39 11.92
CA ILE A 26 -14.02 -6.42 10.49
C ILE A 26 -13.20 -7.60 10.00
N ALA A 27 -13.78 -8.80 10.14
CA ALA A 27 -13.48 -9.89 9.27
C ALA A 27 -13.56 -9.29 7.87
N VAL A 28 -12.41 -9.04 7.27
CA VAL A 28 -12.34 -8.64 5.88
C VAL A 28 -12.70 -9.91 5.12
N GLU A 29 -13.99 -10.29 5.13
CA GLU A 29 -14.62 -11.30 4.29
C GLU A 29 -14.57 -10.88 2.82
N LYS A 30 -13.63 -10.01 2.43
CA LYS A 30 -13.34 -9.78 1.02
C LYS A 30 -12.62 -11.02 0.55
N GLY A 31 -13.40 -11.88 -0.11
CA GLY A 31 -13.03 -13.16 -0.71
C GLY A 31 -11.54 -13.31 -0.89
N ILE A 32 -10.90 -13.97 0.09
CA ILE A 32 -9.52 -14.42 -0.06
C ILE A 32 -9.51 -15.23 -1.34
N ARG A 33 -8.66 -14.82 -2.28
CA ARG A 33 -8.56 -15.51 -3.56
C ARG A 33 -8.30 -16.99 -3.28
N LYS A 34 -9.27 -17.85 -3.61
CA LYS A 34 -9.13 -19.31 -3.49
C LYS A 34 -7.99 -19.84 -4.36
N LYS A 35 -7.73 -19.18 -5.50
CA LYS A 35 -6.64 -19.51 -6.43
C LYS A 35 -5.58 -18.40 -6.48
N PRO A 36 -4.28 -18.75 -6.43
CA PRO A 36 -3.21 -17.78 -6.59
C PRO A 36 -3.26 -17.14 -7.99
N ARG A 37 -2.59 -15.99 -8.14
CA ARG A 37 -2.41 -15.36 -9.46
C ARG A 37 -1.39 -16.17 -10.26
N SER A 38 -1.57 -16.25 -11.58
CA SER A 38 -0.54 -16.78 -12.49
C SER A 38 0.76 -15.98 -12.33
N PRO A 39 1.92 -16.58 -12.63
CA PRO A 39 3.21 -15.90 -12.59
C PRO A 39 3.23 -14.59 -13.39
N GLU A 40 2.71 -14.61 -14.63
CA GLU A 40 2.61 -13.44 -15.51
C GLU A 40 1.83 -12.29 -14.86
N LYS A 41 0.71 -12.62 -14.22
CA LYS A 41 -0.14 -11.61 -13.59
C LYS A 41 0.48 -11.07 -12.30
N ARG A 42 1.33 -11.86 -11.61
CA ARG A 42 2.10 -11.36 -10.46
C ARG A 42 3.16 -10.37 -10.92
N GLU A 43 3.88 -10.70 -11.98
CA GLU A 43 4.91 -9.86 -12.56
C GLU A 43 4.34 -8.53 -13.05
N LEU A 44 3.24 -8.57 -13.82
CA LEU A 44 2.56 -7.37 -14.29
C LEU A 44 2.12 -6.45 -13.13
N LEU A 45 1.60 -7.02 -12.04
CA LEU A 45 1.19 -6.22 -10.88
C LEU A 45 2.38 -5.63 -10.14
N PHE A 46 3.50 -6.35 -10.08
CA PHE A 46 4.74 -5.84 -9.50
C PHE A 46 5.28 -4.66 -10.32
N GLN A 47 5.38 -4.81 -11.64
CA GLN A 47 5.82 -3.73 -12.54
C GLN A 47 4.97 -2.48 -12.39
N ARG A 48 3.64 -2.63 -12.43
CA ARG A 48 2.71 -1.50 -12.22
C ARG A 48 2.88 -0.82 -10.86
N ALA A 49 3.18 -1.59 -9.80
CA ALA A 49 3.41 -1.03 -8.48
C ALA A 49 4.73 -0.23 -8.42
N VAL A 50 5.79 -0.74 -9.04
CA VAL A 50 7.08 -0.05 -9.13
C VAL A 50 6.98 1.21 -10.00
N GLU A 51 6.31 1.14 -11.15
CA GLU A 51 6.05 2.30 -12.00
C GLU A 51 5.28 3.38 -11.24
N ARG A 52 4.23 2.99 -10.52
CA ARG A 52 3.45 3.94 -9.70
C ARG A 52 4.30 4.55 -8.59
N LEU A 53 5.17 3.77 -7.95
CA LEU A 53 6.09 4.26 -6.94
C LEU A 53 7.09 5.28 -7.50
N ARG A 54 7.60 5.04 -8.71
CA ARG A 54 8.49 5.97 -9.42
C ARG A 54 7.76 7.26 -9.81
N ARG A 55 6.54 7.14 -10.34
CA ARG A 55 5.73 8.28 -10.79
C ARG A 55 5.21 9.14 -9.63
N TYR A 56 4.89 8.50 -8.51
CA TYR A 56 4.27 9.12 -7.34
C TYR A 56 4.99 8.66 -6.06
N PRO A 57 6.23 9.13 -5.82
CA PRO A 57 7.01 8.71 -4.67
C PRO A 57 6.35 9.18 -3.36
N PRO A 58 6.03 8.27 -2.43
CA PRO A 58 5.53 8.64 -1.12
C PRO A 58 6.63 9.29 -0.30
N LEU A 59 6.22 10.28 0.48
CA LEU A 59 7.11 11.00 1.38
C LEU A 59 7.11 10.33 2.75
N LYS A 60 8.30 10.20 3.34
CA LYS A 60 8.47 9.80 4.73
C LYS A 60 8.46 11.02 5.63
N THR A 61 7.53 11.02 6.58
CA THR A 61 7.37 12.03 7.64
C THR A 61 7.53 11.37 9.01
N GLU A 62 7.64 12.16 10.08
CA GLU A 62 7.72 11.64 11.46
C GLU A 62 6.44 10.90 11.88
N GLN A 63 5.29 11.35 11.36
CA GLN A 63 3.96 10.78 11.67
C GLN A 63 3.61 9.58 10.79
N GLY A 64 4.31 9.39 9.66
CA GLY A 64 4.10 8.24 8.78
C GLY A 64 4.34 8.50 7.30
N ILE A 65 3.58 7.79 6.48
CA ILE A 65 3.68 7.78 5.01
C ILE A 65 2.66 8.76 4.43
N VAL A 66 3.13 9.76 3.69
CA VAL A 66 2.25 10.64 2.91
C VAL A 66 2.27 10.19 1.46
N LEU A 67 1.11 9.78 0.96
CA LEU A 67 0.95 9.42 -0.45
C LEU A 67 0.55 10.67 -1.24
N PRO A 68 1.27 11.02 -2.31
CA PRO A 68 1.10 12.28 -3.02
C PRO A 68 -0.21 12.40 -3.81
N TYR A 69 -1.02 11.34 -3.87
CA TYR A 69 -2.36 11.35 -4.48
C TYR A 69 -3.49 11.51 -3.46
N PHE A 70 -3.19 11.60 -2.16
CA PHE A 70 -4.15 12.02 -1.14
C PHE A 70 -4.03 13.52 -0.80
N THR A 71 -3.01 14.22 -1.32
CA THR A 71 -2.72 15.61 -0.96
C THR A 71 -3.73 16.62 -1.51
N GLU A 72 -4.49 16.30 -2.57
CA GLU A 72 -5.63 17.15 -2.98
C GLU A 72 -6.72 17.24 -1.90
N HIS A 73 -6.85 16.22 -1.04
CA HIS A 73 -7.80 16.26 0.08
C HIS A 73 -7.26 16.97 1.33
N LEU A 74 -5.94 17.19 1.43
CA LEU A 74 -5.32 17.89 2.57
C LEU A 74 -5.31 19.42 2.42
N ARG A 75 -5.61 19.97 1.23
CA ARG A 75 -5.75 21.43 1.02
C ARG A 75 -7.15 21.98 1.33
N ARG A 76 -8.09 21.12 1.74
CA ARG A 76 -9.49 21.47 2.03
C ARG A 76 -9.87 21.32 3.52
N ILE A 77 -8.88 21.08 4.39
CA ILE A 77 -9.05 21.05 5.85
C ILE A 77 -8.27 22.21 6.45
#